data_AF-A0A3N4MIE6-F1
#
_entry.id   AF-A0A3N4MIE6-F1
#
_cell.length_a   1.000
_cell.length_b   1.000
_cell.length_c   1.000
_cell.angle_alpha   90.00
_cell.angle_beta   90.00
_cell.angle_gamma   90.00
#
_symmetry.space_group_name_H-M   'P 1'
#
loop_
_entity.id
_entity.type
_entity.pdbx_description
1 polymer ?
#
loop_
_entity_poly.entity_id
_entity_poly.type
_entity_poly.pdbx_seq_one_letter_code
_entity_poly.pdbx_strand_id
1 'polypeptide(L)'
;MDIEFKINHALATESLYSFIDKRSKSEDYKKHLGIISIIRKDFETLNGLFVDHHEEIDKVADDLRQKFRKKFRQPLERIILYIDDLDRCPEDSVVQVLEAVNLLMAFPLFVVIVGVDPRWVKNALIKKHAIQFANYSVDHLGREFDVIDPSNYLEKIFQIPFRLKEAKDVNVREMIKELANLKSRSVEKGVAIDLTDAQSALQEDEKPTLSSKGNNIIINDVLTISEDYATIEELAELFVLTNEEVALMQDMSEIVGNNPRAIKRFVNTFRIAKAHGELSNDVAFSDRELPAILLLLALPLGKYRALLPSFEMYIEKGENINNPITSYLQPIHKIGLLDELKHKLNVTLSVKGSFGLIGGTQSSIFLKHISFIKRFTFDNI
;
A
#
# COMPACT_ATOMS: atom_id res chain seq x y z
N MET A 1 -35.66 42.08 -14.64
CA MET A 1 -34.83 40.93 -15.07
C MET A 1 -34.53 39.97 -13.89
N ASP A 2 -35.42 39.88 -12.88
CA ASP A 2 -35.03 39.39 -11.54
C ASP A 2 -35.92 38.26 -10.98
N ILE A 3 -37.07 38.01 -11.60
CA ILE A 3 -38.04 36.97 -11.17
C ILE A 3 -38.00 35.78 -12.14
N GLU A 4 -38.18 36.00 -13.46
CA GLU A 4 -38.00 34.95 -14.49
C GLU A 4 -36.60 34.31 -14.43
N PHE A 5 -35.56 35.12 -14.19
CA PHE A 5 -34.19 34.63 -14.07
C PHE A 5 -33.98 33.78 -12.81
N LYS A 6 -34.57 34.17 -11.67
CA LYS A 6 -34.56 33.36 -10.44
C LYS A 6 -35.37 32.08 -10.60
N ILE A 7 -36.51 32.14 -11.30
CA ILE A 7 -37.35 30.98 -11.57
C ILE A 7 -36.58 29.99 -12.44
N ASN A 8 -36.07 30.39 -13.60
CA ASN A 8 -35.42 29.45 -14.52
C ASN A 8 -34.17 28.79 -13.90
N HIS A 9 -33.29 29.54 -13.25
CA HIS A 9 -32.00 29.02 -12.77
C HIS A 9 -32.05 28.38 -11.36
N ALA A 10 -33.12 28.64 -10.58
CA ALA A 10 -33.33 27.92 -9.31
C ALA A 10 -34.03 26.58 -9.52
N LEU A 11 -34.84 26.45 -10.59
CA LEU A 11 -35.62 25.24 -10.88
C LEU A 11 -34.73 24.02 -11.11
N ALA A 12 -33.63 24.12 -11.87
CA ALA A 12 -32.74 22.98 -12.10
C ALA A 12 -32.09 22.49 -10.80
N THR A 13 -31.63 23.42 -9.96
CA THR A 13 -30.99 23.12 -8.67
C THR A 13 -32.00 22.53 -7.69
N GLU A 14 -33.18 23.13 -7.55
CA GLU A 14 -34.26 22.64 -6.69
C GLU A 14 -34.78 21.27 -7.17
N SER A 15 -34.87 21.07 -8.48
CA SER A 15 -35.25 19.79 -9.08
C SER A 15 -34.22 18.70 -8.81
N LEU A 16 -32.93 19.01 -8.87
CA LEU A 16 -31.85 18.09 -8.51
C LEU A 16 -31.92 17.67 -7.04
N TYR A 17 -32.02 18.63 -6.11
CA TYR A 17 -32.14 18.33 -4.68
C TYR A 17 -33.43 17.57 -4.35
N SER A 18 -34.56 17.98 -4.93
CA SER A 18 -35.86 17.31 -4.77
C SER A 18 -35.83 15.88 -5.30
N PHE A 19 -35.19 15.66 -6.45
CA PHE A 19 -35.01 14.32 -7.02
C PHE A 19 -34.18 13.43 -6.10
N ILE A 20 -33.05 13.93 -5.59
CA ILE A 20 -32.18 13.19 -4.66
C ILE A 20 -32.91 12.88 -3.34
N ASP A 21 -33.60 13.86 -2.75
CA ASP A 21 -34.35 13.69 -1.49
C ASP A 21 -35.49 12.66 -1.65
N LYS A 22 -36.23 12.74 -2.77
CA LYS A 22 -37.29 11.80 -3.10
C LYS A 22 -36.77 10.38 -3.30
N ARG A 23 -35.60 10.23 -3.95
CA ARG A 23 -34.98 8.92 -4.17
C ARG A 23 -34.36 8.34 -2.90
N SER A 24 -33.75 9.16 -2.06
CA SER A 24 -33.19 8.75 -0.76
C SER A 24 -34.26 8.18 0.18
N LYS A 25 -35.47 8.75 0.15
CA LYS A 25 -36.63 8.29 0.93
C LYS A 25 -37.39 7.12 0.30
N SER A 26 -37.03 6.70 -0.92
CA SER A 26 -37.72 5.63 -1.62
C SER A 26 -37.13 4.25 -1.27
N GLU A 27 -38.02 3.28 -1.08
CA GLU A 27 -37.67 1.86 -0.90
C GLU A 27 -37.50 1.11 -2.23
N ASP A 28 -37.57 1.81 -3.37
CA ASP A 28 -37.54 1.18 -4.69
C ASP A 28 -36.23 0.44 -4.99
N TYR A 29 -35.10 0.89 -4.44
CA TYR A 29 -33.82 0.20 -4.57
C TYR A 29 -33.71 -1.08 -3.71
N LYS A 30 -34.60 -1.28 -2.74
CA LYS A 30 -34.65 -2.53 -1.94
C LYS A 30 -35.46 -3.63 -2.62
N LYS A 31 -36.26 -3.26 -3.63
CA LYS A 31 -37.02 -4.19 -4.46
C LYS A 31 -36.09 -4.76 -5.54
N HIS A 32 -35.94 -6.07 -5.58
CA HIS A 32 -34.96 -6.73 -6.47
C HIS A 32 -35.35 -6.69 -7.97
N LEU A 33 -36.64 -6.54 -8.29
CA LEU A 33 -37.13 -6.59 -9.67
C LEU A 33 -36.99 -5.22 -10.36
N GLY A 34 -36.24 -5.15 -11.47
CA GLY A 34 -36.10 -3.93 -12.26
C GLY A 34 -35.13 -2.88 -11.71
N ILE A 35 -34.36 -3.22 -10.66
CA ILE A 35 -33.41 -2.31 -10.01
C ILE A 35 -32.42 -1.66 -10.98
N ILE A 36 -31.91 -2.42 -11.95
CA ILE A 36 -30.96 -1.92 -12.95
C ILE A 36 -31.61 -0.84 -13.83
N SER A 37 -32.85 -1.06 -14.27
CA SER A 37 -33.59 -0.07 -15.08
C SER A 37 -33.91 1.19 -14.30
N ILE A 38 -34.22 1.06 -12.99
CA ILE A 38 -34.46 2.20 -12.10
C ILE A 38 -33.17 3.00 -11.93
N ILE A 39 -32.06 2.34 -11.57
CA ILE A 39 -30.74 2.97 -11.41
C ILE A 39 -30.35 3.71 -12.68
N ARG A 40 -30.46 3.06 -13.84
CA ARG A 40 -30.11 3.68 -15.11
C ARG A 40 -30.96 4.91 -15.41
N LYS A 41 -32.28 4.81 -15.27
CA LYS A 41 -33.21 5.93 -15.46
C LYS A 41 -32.91 7.09 -14.51
N ASP A 42 -32.54 6.76 -13.28
CA ASP A 42 -32.21 7.75 -12.26
C ASP A 42 -30.87 8.44 -12.54
N PHE A 43 -29.86 7.70 -13.00
CA PHE A 43 -28.60 8.30 -13.46
C PHE A 43 -28.79 9.15 -14.71
N GLU A 44 -29.61 8.72 -15.68
CA GLU A 44 -29.96 9.53 -16.86
C GLU A 44 -30.66 10.83 -16.45
N THR A 45 -31.62 10.75 -15.53
CA THR A 45 -32.34 11.94 -15.00
C THR A 45 -31.40 12.87 -14.25
N LEU A 46 -30.57 12.33 -13.37
CA LEU A 46 -29.65 13.10 -12.55
C LEU A 46 -28.54 13.73 -13.40
N ASN A 47 -28.07 13.03 -14.43
CA ASN A 47 -27.13 13.57 -15.41
C ASN A 47 -27.76 14.68 -16.28
N GLY A 48 -29.02 14.53 -16.70
CA GLY A 48 -29.75 15.58 -17.43
C GLY A 48 -29.89 16.86 -16.59
N LEU A 49 -30.40 16.72 -15.36
CA LEU A 49 -30.50 17.83 -14.41
C LEU A 49 -29.13 18.49 -14.13
N PHE A 50 -28.06 17.71 -14.15
CA PHE A 50 -26.69 18.21 -13.98
C PHE A 50 -26.20 19.00 -15.20
N VAL A 51 -26.37 18.49 -16.42
CA VAL A 51 -25.96 19.17 -17.65
C VAL A 51 -26.71 20.50 -17.79
N ASP A 52 -28.03 20.48 -17.56
CA ASP A 52 -28.86 21.68 -17.61
C ASP A 52 -28.40 22.71 -16.58
N HIS A 53 -28.10 22.28 -15.34
CA HIS A 53 -27.54 23.12 -14.29
C HIS A 53 -26.19 23.75 -14.69
N HIS A 54 -25.31 22.98 -15.33
CA HIS A 54 -24.00 23.47 -15.75
C HIS A 54 -24.09 24.48 -16.90
N GLU A 55 -24.92 24.20 -17.91
CA GLU A 55 -25.18 25.14 -19.01
C GLU A 55 -25.80 26.46 -18.52
N GLU A 56 -26.70 26.38 -17.54
CA GLU A 56 -27.30 27.55 -16.90
C GLU A 56 -26.27 28.38 -16.13
N ILE A 57 -25.35 27.73 -15.39
CA ILE A 57 -24.23 28.43 -14.77
C ILE A 57 -23.31 29.04 -15.84
N ASP A 58 -23.14 28.36 -16.96
CA ASP A 58 -22.16 28.76 -17.97
C ASP A 58 -22.59 29.96 -18.84
N LYS A 59 -23.88 30.06 -19.14
CA LYS A 59 -24.46 31.15 -19.96
C LYS A 59 -24.60 32.47 -19.20
N VAL A 60 -24.30 32.48 -17.89
CA VAL A 60 -24.43 33.67 -17.04
C VAL A 60 -23.12 34.47 -17.05
N ALA A 61 -23.22 35.80 -17.18
CA ALA A 61 -22.07 36.72 -17.15
C ALA A 61 -21.26 36.60 -15.83
N ASP A 62 -19.95 36.80 -15.87
CA ASP A 62 -19.03 36.56 -14.73
C ASP A 62 -19.46 37.23 -13.41
N ASP A 63 -20.02 38.44 -13.48
CA ASP A 63 -20.48 39.20 -12.31
C ASP A 63 -21.76 38.60 -11.67
N LEU A 64 -22.56 37.89 -12.45
CA LEU A 64 -23.75 37.16 -12.00
C LEU A 64 -23.41 35.73 -11.57
N ARG A 65 -22.39 35.07 -12.15
CA ARG A 65 -21.87 33.76 -11.69
C ARG A 65 -21.42 33.83 -10.23
N GLN A 66 -20.73 34.90 -9.83
CA GLN A 66 -20.32 35.10 -8.43
C GLN A 66 -21.52 35.31 -7.48
N LYS A 67 -22.56 36.03 -7.93
CA LYS A 67 -23.81 36.22 -7.16
C LYS A 67 -24.60 34.91 -7.06
N PHE A 68 -24.61 34.08 -8.10
CA PHE A 68 -25.21 32.74 -8.11
C PHE A 68 -24.49 31.80 -7.15
N ARG A 69 -23.16 31.69 -7.23
CA ARG A 69 -22.33 30.91 -6.30
C ARG A 69 -22.46 31.35 -4.84
N LYS A 70 -22.69 32.64 -4.57
CA LYS A 70 -22.97 33.12 -3.21
C LYS A 70 -24.35 32.72 -2.68
N LYS A 71 -25.32 32.50 -3.57
CA LYS A 71 -26.72 32.22 -3.19
C LYS A 71 -26.99 30.73 -3.01
N PHE A 72 -26.30 29.88 -3.77
CA PHE A 72 -26.32 28.43 -3.61
C PHE A 72 -25.06 28.00 -2.88
N ARG A 73 -25.18 27.67 -1.59
CA ARG A 73 -24.02 27.47 -0.70
C ARG A 73 -23.00 26.46 -1.23
N GLN A 74 -23.41 25.42 -1.97
CA GLN A 74 -22.56 24.49 -2.73
C GLN A 74 -23.37 23.81 -3.86
N PRO A 75 -23.21 24.19 -5.15
CA PRO A 75 -23.80 23.44 -6.26
C PRO A 75 -23.10 22.08 -6.43
N LEU A 76 -23.85 21.05 -6.82
CA LEU A 76 -23.27 19.74 -7.13
C LEU A 76 -22.57 19.81 -8.48
N GLU A 77 -21.23 19.90 -8.48
CA GLU A 77 -20.44 20.03 -9.71
C GLU A 77 -20.02 18.67 -10.29
N ARG A 78 -19.88 17.63 -9.47
CA ARG A 78 -19.41 16.29 -9.89
C ARG A 78 -19.54 15.28 -8.76
N ILE A 79 -19.64 13.99 -9.11
CA ILE A 79 -19.49 12.88 -8.16
C ILE A 79 -18.15 12.21 -8.41
N ILE A 80 -17.26 12.23 -7.40
CA ILE A 80 -15.96 11.57 -7.47
C ILE A 80 -16.03 10.27 -6.67
N LEU A 81 -15.85 9.14 -7.35
CA LEU A 81 -15.84 7.80 -6.76
C LEU A 81 -14.38 7.32 -6.62
N TYR A 82 -13.91 7.16 -5.38
CA TYR A 82 -12.63 6.54 -5.08
C TYR A 82 -12.80 5.05 -4.82
N ILE A 83 -12.08 4.23 -5.58
CA ILE A 83 -12.04 2.77 -5.43
C ILE A 83 -10.58 2.41 -5.14
N ASP A 84 -10.31 1.86 -3.95
CA ASP A 84 -8.98 1.42 -3.54
C ASP A 84 -9.01 -0.08 -3.18
N ASP A 85 -7.84 -0.70 -3.10
CA ASP A 85 -7.65 -2.10 -2.72
C ASP A 85 -8.48 -3.10 -3.58
N LEU A 86 -8.75 -2.75 -4.84
CA LEU A 86 -9.48 -3.63 -5.77
C LEU A 86 -8.74 -4.96 -5.98
N ASP A 87 -7.41 -4.95 -5.83
CA ASP A 87 -6.55 -6.14 -5.88
C ASP A 87 -6.69 -7.08 -4.67
N ARG A 88 -7.48 -6.73 -3.65
CA ARG A 88 -7.82 -7.61 -2.52
C ARG A 88 -9.15 -8.32 -2.69
N CYS A 89 -9.94 -7.95 -3.70
CA CYS A 89 -11.22 -8.57 -3.98
C CYS A 89 -11.04 -9.90 -4.74
N PRO A 90 -11.99 -10.84 -4.59
CA PRO A 90 -12.10 -11.99 -5.48
C PRO A 90 -12.23 -11.53 -6.94
N GLU A 91 -11.71 -12.34 -7.86
CA GLU A 91 -11.62 -12.00 -9.30
C GLU A 91 -12.99 -11.65 -9.90
N ASP A 92 -14.06 -12.36 -9.50
CA ASP A 92 -15.43 -12.08 -9.96
C ASP A 92 -15.89 -10.69 -9.55
N SER A 93 -15.61 -10.31 -8.30
CA SER A 93 -15.92 -8.99 -7.76
C SER A 93 -15.12 -7.89 -8.47
N VAL A 94 -13.84 -8.14 -8.78
CA VAL A 94 -13.01 -7.20 -9.54
C VAL A 94 -13.65 -6.86 -10.88
N VAL A 95 -14.07 -7.88 -11.63
CA VAL A 95 -14.68 -7.64 -12.95
C VAL A 95 -16.06 -7.00 -12.84
N GLN A 96 -16.89 -7.41 -11.86
CA GLN A 96 -18.20 -6.75 -11.63
C GLN A 96 -18.04 -5.26 -11.31
N VAL A 97 -17.02 -4.91 -10.52
CA VAL A 97 -16.69 -3.51 -10.23
C VAL A 97 -16.27 -2.78 -11.51
N LEU A 98 -15.43 -3.38 -12.35
CA LEU A 98 -15.03 -2.78 -13.62
C LEU A 98 -16.21 -2.58 -14.58
N GLU A 99 -17.12 -3.55 -14.67
CA GLU A 99 -18.35 -3.45 -15.45
C GLU A 99 -19.24 -2.29 -14.94
N ALA A 100 -19.39 -2.16 -13.62
CA ALA A 100 -20.13 -1.06 -13.01
C ALA A 100 -19.46 0.30 -13.27
N VAL A 101 -18.12 0.38 -13.15
CA VAL A 101 -17.36 1.59 -13.49
C VAL A 101 -17.58 1.97 -14.95
N ASN A 102 -17.52 1.02 -15.88
CA ASN A 102 -17.76 1.27 -17.30
C ASN A 102 -19.17 1.87 -17.57
N LEU A 103 -20.19 1.43 -16.83
CA LEU A 103 -21.54 2.00 -16.91
C LEU A 103 -21.60 3.43 -16.37
N LEU A 104 -20.89 3.72 -15.26
CA LEU A 104 -20.85 5.06 -14.67
C LEU A 104 -20.11 6.07 -15.56
N MET A 105 -19.03 5.62 -16.24
CA MET A 105 -18.23 6.46 -17.14
C MET A 105 -18.99 6.94 -18.38
N ALA A 106 -20.19 6.40 -18.65
CA ALA A 106 -21.09 6.89 -19.70
C ALA A 106 -21.72 8.26 -19.37
N PHE A 107 -21.67 8.70 -18.10
CA PHE A 107 -22.28 9.95 -17.66
C PHE A 107 -21.21 10.97 -17.25
N PRO A 108 -21.20 12.21 -17.79
CA PRO A 108 -20.22 13.25 -17.44
C PRO A 108 -20.25 13.69 -15.97
N LEU A 109 -21.30 13.32 -15.24
CA LEU A 109 -21.42 13.55 -13.80
C LEU A 109 -20.38 12.79 -12.96
N PHE A 110 -19.95 11.61 -13.39
CA PHE A 110 -19.07 10.75 -12.59
C PHE A 110 -17.61 10.90 -13.00
N VAL A 111 -16.73 10.94 -12.00
CA VAL A 111 -15.29 10.70 -12.17
C VAL A 111 -14.90 9.57 -11.23
N VAL A 112 -14.33 8.51 -11.79
CA VAL A 112 -13.88 7.35 -11.03
C VAL A 112 -12.36 7.36 -10.94
N ILE A 113 -11.85 7.30 -9.71
CA ILE A 113 -10.42 7.17 -9.42
C ILE A 113 -10.21 5.79 -8.82
N VAL A 114 -9.42 4.96 -9.51
CA VAL A 114 -9.14 3.58 -9.09
C VAL A 114 -7.66 3.42 -8.75
N GLY A 115 -7.37 2.99 -7.53
CA GLY A 115 -6.06 2.51 -7.09
C GLY A 115 -6.01 0.99 -7.18
N VAL A 116 -5.16 0.43 -8.05
CA VAL A 116 -5.07 -1.03 -8.23
C VAL A 116 -3.72 -1.47 -8.83
N ASP A 117 -3.29 -2.70 -8.51
CA ASP A 117 -2.21 -3.36 -9.24
C ASP A 117 -2.72 -3.83 -10.63
N PRO A 118 -2.18 -3.29 -11.73
CA PRO A 118 -2.62 -3.67 -13.08
C PRO A 118 -2.40 -5.16 -13.39
N ARG A 119 -1.43 -5.82 -12.75
CA ARG A 119 -1.18 -7.26 -12.93
C ARG A 119 -2.33 -8.08 -12.37
N TRP A 120 -2.84 -7.71 -11.19
CA TRP A 120 -3.96 -8.40 -10.57
C TRP A 120 -5.23 -8.28 -11.40
N VAL A 121 -5.53 -7.08 -11.89
CA VAL A 121 -6.71 -6.85 -12.73
C VAL A 121 -6.66 -7.64 -14.03
N LYS A 122 -5.50 -7.65 -14.70
CA LYS A 122 -5.31 -8.47 -15.92
C LYS A 122 -5.57 -9.94 -15.64
N ASN A 123 -5.01 -10.47 -14.55
CA ASN A 123 -5.21 -11.87 -14.16
C ASN A 123 -6.68 -12.18 -13.85
N ALA A 124 -7.39 -11.28 -13.15
CA ALA A 124 -8.82 -11.43 -12.86
C ALA A 124 -9.66 -11.48 -14.15
N LEU A 125 -9.37 -10.60 -15.13
CA LEU A 125 -10.03 -10.60 -16.43
C LEU A 125 -9.76 -11.89 -17.21
N ILE A 126 -8.50 -12.32 -17.29
CA ILE A 126 -8.11 -13.56 -17.99
C ILE A 126 -8.84 -14.77 -17.40
N LYS A 127 -8.92 -14.85 -16.06
CA LYS A 127 -9.53 -16.00 -15.40
C LYS A 127 -11.05 -16.03 -15.55
N LYS A 128 -11.74 -14.90 -15.36
CA LYS A 128 -13.20 -14.84 -15.49
C LYS A 128 -13.68 -15.03 -16.92
N HIS A 129 -12.93 -14.48 -17.88
CA HIS A 129 -13.27 -14.53 -19.29
C HIS A 129 -12.33 -15.46 -20.06
N ALA A 130 -11.90 -16.56 -19.42
CA ALA A 130 -10.95 -17.50 -20.01
C ALA A 130 -11.36 -17.97 -21.40
N ILE A 131 -12.64 -18.07 -21.75
CA ILE A 131 -13.07 -18.46 -23.10
C ILE A 131 -12.88 -17.33 -24.13
N GLN A 132 -12.98 -16.07 -23.71
CA GLN A 132 -12.85 -14.89 -24.59
C GLN A 132 -11.40 -14.39 -24.69
N PHE A 133 -10.56 -14.71 -23.69
CA PHE A 133 -9.15 -14.28 -23.60
C PHE A 133 -8.14 -15.44 -23.67
N ALA A 134 -8.57 -16.71 -23.60
CA ALA A 134 -7.62 -17.81 -23.77
C ALA A 134 -7.26 -17.97 -25.25
N ASN A 135 -5.96 -18.15 -25.45
CA ASN A 135 -5.34 -18.67 -26.66
C ASN A 135 -5.77 -20.13 -26.95
N TYR A 136 -7.06 -20.42 -27.09
CA TYR A 136 -7.50 -21.60 -27.81
C TYR A 136 -7.63 -21.23 -29.28
N SER A 137 -6.47 -21.22 -29.94
CA SER A 137 -6.41 -21.43 -31.37
C SER A 137 -7.08 -22.78 -31.67
N VAL A 138 -8.09 -22.74 -32.54
CA VAL A 138 -8.79 -23.87 -33.17
C VAL A 138 -10.04 -24.40 -32.43
N ASP A 139 -11.20 -23.85 -32.80
CA ASP A 139 -12.47 -24.60 -32.81
C ASP A 139 -12.40 -25.68 -33.91
N HIS A 140 -13.16 -26.77 -33.80
CA HIS A 140 -13.19 -27.90 -34.76
C HIS A 140 -13.59 -27.51 -36.20
N LEU A 141 -13.92 -26.23 -36.41
CA LEU A 141 -14.33 -25.59 -37.67
C LEU A 141 -13.31 -24.56 -38.22
N GLY A 142 -12.13 -24.41 -37.60
CA GLY A 142 -11.03 -23.59 -38.15
C GLY A 142 -11.28 -22.08 -38.23
N ARG A 143 -12.17 -21.52 -37.39
CA ARG A 143 -12.37 -20.07 -37.28
C ARG A 143 -11.37 -19.47 -36.29
N GLU A 144 -10.54 -18.55 -36.75
CA GLU A 144 -9.75 -17.66 -35.89
C GLU A 144 -10.70 -16.75 -35.11
N PHE A 145 -10.68 -16.84 -33.78
CA PHE A 145 -11.26 -15.80 -32.93
C PHE A 145 -10.17 -14.77 -32.65
N ASP A 146 -10.47 -13.49 -32.88
CA ASP A 146 -9.60 -12.39 -32.45
C ASP A 146 -9.47 -12.46 -30.92
N VAL A 147 -8.29 -12.88 -30.44
CA VAL A 147 -7.97 -12.85 -29.02
C VAL A 147 -7.92 -11.38 -28.60
N ILE A 148 -8.90 -10.95 -27.81
CA ILE A 148 -8.91 -9.59 -27.26
C ILE A 148 -7.80 -9.57 -26.18
N ASP A 149 -6.88 -8.60 -26.20
CA ASP A 149 -5.95 -8.43 -25.07
C ASP A 149 -6.73 -7.79 -23.89
N PRO A 150 -6.66 -8.31 -22.65
CA PRO A 150 -7.23 -7.65 -21.48
C PRO A 150 -6.81 -6.18 -21.34
N SER A 151 -5.63 -5.83 -21.86
CA SER A 151 -5.14 -4.45 -21.92
C SER A 151 -6.08 -3.55 -22.74
N ASN A 152 -6.62 -4.03 -23.86
CA ASN A 152 -7.57 -3.28 -24.70
C ASN A 152 -8.90 -3.04 -23.97
N TYR A 153 -9.31 -3.96 -23.09
CA TYR A 153 -10.49 -3.76 -22.25
C TYR A 153 -10.24 -2.69 -21.19
N LEU A 154 -9.07 -2.72 -20.54
CA LEU A 154 -8.69 -1.72 -19.54
C LEU A 154 -8.55 -0.32 -20.14
N GLU A 155 -8.03 -0.19 -21.36
CA GLU A 155 -7.94 1.10 -22.06
C GLU A 155 -9.31 1.71 -22.36
N LYS A 156 -10.36 0.89 -22.54
CA LYS A 156 -11.74 1.40 -22.72
C LYS A 156 -12.32 1.98 -21.43
N ILE A 157 -11.93 1.45 -20.29
CA ILE A 157 -12.44 1.87 -18.97
C ILE A 157 -11.59 3.03 -18.42
N PHE A 158 -10.28 2.88 -18.44
CA PHE A 158 -9.33 3.82 -17.87
C PHE A 158 -8.83 4.81 -18.91
N GLN A 159 -9.48 5.97 -18.96
CA GLN A 159 -9.11 7.06 -19.88
C GLN A 159 -7.73 7.66 -19.56
N ILE A 160 -7.34 7.71 -18.28
CA ILE A 160 -6.08 8.31 -17.83
C ILE A 160 -5.35 7.34 -16.89
N PRO A 161 -4.35 6.59 -17.38
CA PRO A 161 -3.51 5.77 -16.52
C PRO A 161 -2.46 6.64 -15.81
N PHE A 162 -2.55 6.75 -14.48
CA PHE A 162 -1.55 7.45 -13.66
C PHE A 162 -0.62 6.46 -12.95
N ARG A 163 0.65 6.40 -13.36
CA ARG A 163 1.66 5.54 -12.72
C ARG A 163 2.41 6.31 -11.64
N LEU A 164 2.43 5.76 -10.43
CA LEU A 164 3.23 6.31 -9.34
C LEU A 164 4.72 6.20 -9.68
N LYS A 165 5.47 7.27 -9.38
CA LYS A 165 6.92 7.28 -9.55
C LYS A 165 7.57 6.41 -8.49
N GLU A 166 8.66 5.77 -8.87
CA GLU A 166 9.54 5.10 -7.93
C GLU A 166 10.14 6.09 -6.93
N ALA A 167 10.23 5.68 -5.67
CA ALA A 167 10.86 6.48 -4.63
C ALA A 167 12.37 6.61 -4.92
N LYS A 168 12.90 7.84 -4.82
CA LYS A 168 14.34 8.08 -4.89
C LYS A 168 14.99 7.60 -3.60
N ASP A 169 16.28 7.30 -3.66
CA ASP A 169 17.06 6.84 -2.51
C ASP A 169 16.94 7.77 -1.29
N VAL A 170 16.97 9.10 -1.51
CA VAL A 170 16.76 10.11 -0.45
C VAL A 170 15.45 9.89 0.31
N ASN A 171 14.36 9.60 -0.41
CA ASN A 171 13.04 9.34 0.20
C ASN A 171 13.02 7.99 0.94
N VAL A 172 13.74 6.98 0.45
CA VAL A 172 13.88 5.68 1.12
C VAL A 172 14.62 5.83 2.44
N ARG A 173 15.76 6.56 2.44
CA ARG A 173 16.53 6.85 3.64
C ARG A 173 15.71 7.63 4.67
N GLU A 174 14.91 8.59 4.22
CA GLU A 174 13.99 9.34 5.08
C GLU A 174 12.92 8.43 5.70
N MET A 175 12.28 7.58 4.89
CA MET A 175 11.28 6.62 5.36
C MET A 175 11.86 5.64 6.40
N ILE A 176 13.08 5.13 6.21
CA ILE A 176 13.77 4.27 7.18
C ILE A 176 13.93 5.00 8.52
N LYS A 177 14.39 6.25 8.48
CA LYS A 177 14.59 7.09 9.66
C LYS A 177 13.28 7.36 10.39
N GLU A 178 12.21 7.70 9.67
CA GLU A 178 10.90 7.93 10.26
C GLU A 178 10.33 6.67 10.92
N LEU A 179 10.40 5.52 10.23
CA LEU A 179 9.94 4.25 10.76
C LEU A 179 10.70 3.80 12.00
N ALA A 180 12.01 4.05 12.04
CA ALA A 180 12.86 3.73 13.18
C ALA A 180 12.53 4.57 14.42
N ASN A 181 12.17 5.84 14.23
CA ASN A 181 11.94 6.80 15.31
C ASN A 181 10.48 6.87 15.82
N LEU A 182 9.61 5.93 15.42
CA LEU A 182 8.17 5.98 15.73
C LEU A 182 7.85 5.97 17.25
N LYS A 183 8.70 5.39 18.11
CA LYS A 183 8.48 5.39 19.58
C LYS A 183 8.89 6.69 20.27
N SER A 184 9.91 7.39 19.77
CA SER A 184 10.38 8.66 20.35
C SER A 184 9.32 9.76 20.27
N ARG A 185 8.42 9.67 19.27
CA ARG A 185 7.35 10.66 19.05
C ARG A 185 6.16 10.52 20.00
N SER A 186 5.88 9.33 20.52
CA SER A 186 4.78 9.09 21.46
C SER A 186 5.10 9.53 22.90
N VAL A 187 6.38 9.67 23.26
CA VAL A 187 6.80 10.11 24.60
C VAL A 187 6.86 11.64 24.71
N GLU A 188 7.19 12.35 23.62
CA GLU A 188 7.27 13.82 23.63
C GLU A 188 5.90 14.53 23.60
N LYS A 189 4.83 13.86 23.14
CA LYS A 189 3.45 14.36 23.24
C LYS A 189 2.74 13.77 24.45
N GLY A 190 3.27 14.05 25.64
CA GLY A 190 2.49 14.01 26.88
C GLY A 190 1.41 15.08 26.83
N VAL A 191 0.30 14.80 26.15
CA VAL A 191 -0.96 15.49 26.43
C VAL A 191 -1.42 14.93 27.76
N ALA A 192 -1.33 15.75 28.82
CA ALA A 192 -1.99 15.47 30.08
C ALA A 192 -3.48 15.25 29.81
N ILE A 193 -3.91 13.98 29.83
CA ILE A 193 -5.32 13.64 29.95
C ILE A 193 -5.58 13.63 31.45
N ASP A 194 -6.19 14.70 31.93
CA ASP A 194 -6.73 14.80 33.28
C ASP A 194 -7.85 13.74 33.40
N LEU A 195 -7.60 12.66 34.14
CA LEU A 195 -8.49 11.51 34.28
C LEU A 195 -9.49 11.68 35.45
N THR A 196 -9.88 12.91 35.78
CA THR A 196 -10.74 13.19 36.94
C THR A 196 -12.24 13.24 36.66
N ASP A 197 -12.73 13.11 35.42
CA ASP A 197 -14.17 13.21 35.11
C ASP A 197 -14.75 12.02 34.31
N ALA A 198 -14.63 10.80 34.82
CA ALA A 198 -15.26 9.63 34.19
C ALA A 198 -15.80 8.58 35.19
N GLN A 199 -16.56 9.01 36.19
CA GLN A 199 -17.36 8.11 37.05
C GLN A 199 -18.88 8.38 37.02
N SER A 200 -19.38 9.12 36.04
CA SER A 200 -20.80 9.49 36.00
C SER A 200 -21.40 9.31 34.61
N ALA A 201 -21.66 8.07 34.19
CA ALA A 201 -22.78 7.68 33.29
C ALA A 201 -22.59 6.26 32.75
N LEU A 202 -23.02 5.27 33.53
CA LEU A 202 -23.38 3.94 33.03
C LEU A 202 -24.87 3.72 33.32
N GLN A 203 -25.76 4.15 32.42
CA GLN A 203 -27.11 3.56 32.25
C GLN A 203 -27.57 3.71 30.78
N GLU A 204 -27.72 2.53 30.14
CA GLU A 204 -28.74 2.12 29.14
C GLU A 204 -28.93 2.94 27.83
N ASP A 205 -28.58 2.36 26.67
CA ASP A 205 -29.53 1.63 25.79
C ASP A 205 -28.93 1.19 24.43
N GLU A 206 -29.59 0.19 23.82
CA GLU A 206 -29.17 -0.75 22.76
C GLU A 206 -29.01 -0.25 21.28
N LYS A 207 -28.09 -0.95 20.57
CA LYS A 207 -28.04 -1.33 19.12
C LYS A 207 -27.19 -0.53 18.09
N PRO A 208 -26.67 -1.21 17.02
CA PRO A 208 -25.25 -1.14 16.65
C PRO A 208 -24.99 -0.39 15.34
N THR A 209 -23.85 0.31 15.28
CA THR A 209 -23.32 0.86 14.03
C THR A 209 -21.85 0.50 13.90
N LEU A 210 -21.54 -0.35 12.90
CA LEU A 210 -20.17 -0.60 12.47
C LEU A 210 -19.57 0.70 11.94
N SER A 211 -18.56 1.21 12.64
CA SER A 211 -17.61 2.16 12.07
C SER A 211 -16.20 1.71 12.45
N SER A 212 -15.39 1.58 11.42
CA SER A 212 -13.94 1.41 11.44
C SER A 212 -13.29 2.28 12.52
N LYS A 213 -12.80 1.63 13.59
CA LYS A 213 -11.74 2.16 14.43
C LYS A 213 -10.64 1.12 14.47
N GLY A 214 -9.44 1.58 14.08
CA GLY A 214 -8.23 0.79 14.06
C GLY A 214 -8.04 0.06 15.38
N ASN A 215 -7.56 -1.18 15.26
CA ASN A 215 -7.26 -2.06 16.38
C ASN A 215 -6.19 -1.39 17.27
N ASN A 216 -6.63 -0.61 18.24
CA ASN A 216 -5.91 -0.48 19.49
C ASN A 216 -6.00 -1.86 20.12
N ILE A 217 -4.90 -2.60 20.07
CA ILE A 217 -4.76 -3.83 20.86
C ILE A 217 -4.86 -3.38 22.31
N ILE A 218 -6.00 -3.64 22.94
CA ILE A 218 -6.20 -3.55 24.37
C ILE A 218 -5.36 -4.69 24.96
N ILE A 219 -4.12 -4.39 25.36
CA ILE A 219 -3.24 -5.34 26.07
C ILE A 219 -3.61 -5.33 27.57
N ASN A 220 -4.88 -5.57 27.90
CA ASN A 220 -5.30 -5.66 29.30
C ASN A 220 -5.91 -7.02 29.67
N ASP A 221 -6.08 -7.94 28.72
CA ASP A 221 -6.53 -9.30 29.04
C ASP A 221 -5.66 -10.31 28.31
N VAL A 222 -4.62 -10.73 29.03
CA VAL A 222 -3.94 -12.03 29.02
C VAL A 222 -2.53 -11.73 29.49
N LEU A 223 -2.14 -12.36 30.60
CA LEU A 223 -0.81 -12.72 31.10
C LEU A 223 -0.80 -12.57 32.63
N THR A 224 -1.54 -13.44 33.31
CA THR A 224 -1.13 -13.92 34.63
C THR A 224 0.11 -14.77 34.40
N ILE A 225 1.30 -14.15 34.42
CA ILE A 225 2.58 -14.86 34.32
C ILE A 225 3.49 -14.40 35.47
N SER A 226 4.10 -15.41 36.09
CA SER A 226 4.98 -15.49 37.25
C SER A 226 6.08 -14.44 37.43
N GLU A 227 6.54 -14.31 38.67
CA GLU A 227 7.32 -13.23 39.32
C GLU A 227 8.76 -12.92 38.82
N ASP A 228 9.14 -13.20 37.56
CA ASP A 228 10.52 -12.97 37.06
C ASP A 228 10.58 -12.23 35.70
N TYR A 229 9.87 -11.11 35.53
CA TYR A 229 9.94 -10.34 34.27
C TYR A 229 10.48 -8.92 34.44
N ALA A 230 11.43 -8.60 33.57
CA ALA A 230 11.85 -7.25 33.19
C ALA A 230 10.64 -6.33 33.08
N THR A 231 10.78 -5.10 33.57
CA THR A 231 9.69 -4.11 33.54
C THR A 231 9.22 -3.86 32.09
N ILE A 232 7.94 -3.49 31.90
CA ILE A 232 7.41 -3.16 30.57
C ILE A 232 8.25 -2.05 29.92
N GLU A 233 8.79 -1.16 30.75
CA GLU A 233 9.74 -0.11 30.42
C GLU A 233 11.07 -0.67 29.87
N GLU A 234 11.69 -1.65 30.53
CA GLU A 234 12.91 -2.32 30.04
C GLU A 234 12.69 -3.04 28.70
N LEU A 235 11.55 -3.71 28.54
CA LEU A 235 11.18 -4.33 27.27
C LEU A 235 10.91 -3.29 26.18
N ALA A 236 10.39 -2.11 26.53
CA ALA A 236 10.11 -1.05 25.59
C ALA A 236 11.40 -0.41 25.03
N GLU A 237 12.44 -0.31 25.86
CA GLU A 237 13.79 0.19 25.50
C GLU A 237 14.49 -0.72 24.48
N LEU A 238 14.30 -2.05 24.54
CA LEU A 238 14.88 -3.00 23.58
C LEU A 238 14.42 -2.77 22.12
N PHE A 239 13.24 -2.16 21.94
CA PHE A 239 12.72 -1.82 20.60
C PHE A 239 13.17 -0.44 20.10
N VAL A 240 13.91 0.33 20.91
CA VAL A 240 14.44 1.63 20.52
C VAL A 240 15.71 1.43 19.71
N LEU A 241 15.72 1.97 18.50
CA LEU A 241 16.89 1.92 17.63
C LEU A 241 17.82 3.10 17.93
N THR A 242 19.12 2.85 17.97
CA THR A 242 20.14 3.89 18.18
C THR A 242 20.34 4.69 16.90
N ASN A 243 20.86 5.92 17.00
CA ASN A 243 21.16 6.74 15.82
C ASN A 243 22.18 6.07 14.88
N GLU A 244 23.11 5.29 15.42
CA GLU A 244 24.10 4.53 14.66
C GLU A 244 23.45 3.38 13.88
N GLU A 245 22.58 2.60 14.54
CA GLU A 245 21.78 1.56 13.87
C GLU A 245 20.95 2.15 12.73
N VAL A 246 20.29 3.29 12.96
CA VAL A 246 19.49 3.96 11.94
C VAL A 246 20.35 4.42 10.77
N ALA A 247 21.54 4.98 11.02
CA ALA A 247 22.46 5.38 9.96
C ALA A 247 22.90 4.18 9.10
N LEU A 248 23.26 3.05 9.75
CA LEU A 248 23.59 1.81 9.06
C LEU A 248 22.42 1.25 8.25
N MET A 249 21.20 1.31 8.79
CA MET A 249 20.00 0.89 8.09
C MET A 249 19.70 1.79 6.88
N GLN A 250 19.93 3.10 6.98
CA GLN A 250 19.80 4.02 5.86
C GLN A 250 20.79 3.69 4.74
N ASP A 251 22.00 3.25 5.08
CA ASP A 251 22.97 2.80 4.07
C ASP A 251 22.46 1.59 3.29
N MET A 252 21.71 0.68 3.92
CA MET A 252 21.10 -0.46 3.26
C MET A 252 19.98 -0.10 2.25
N SER A 253 19.62 1.17 2.07
CA SER A 253 18.59 1.61 1.12
C SER A 253 18.83 1.09 -0.30
N GLU A 254 20.08 1.08 -0.75
CA GLU A 254 20.44 0.56 -2.07
C GLU A 254 20.19 -0.95 -2.20
N ILE A 255 20.31 -1.71 -1.10
CA ILE A 255 20.18 -3.18 -1.09
C ILE A 255 18.70 -3.56 -0.98
N VAL A 256 17.98 -2.96 -0.02
CA VAL A 256 16.54 -3.19 0.23
C VAL A 256 15.68 -2.70 -0.96
N GLY A 257 16.11 -1.62 -1.63
CA GLY A 257 15.40 -1.03 -2.75
C GLY A 257 14.27 -0.08 -2.32
N ASN A 258 13.39 0.25 -3.27
CA ASN A 258 12.41 1.33 -3.13
C ASN A 258 10.98 0.85 -2.80
N ASN A 259 10.78 -0.44 -2.51
CA ASN A 259 9.46 -0.97 -2.17
C ASN A 259 9.08 -0.62 -0.71
N PRO A 260 8.00 0.17 -0.47
CA PRO A 260 7.63 0.58 0.88
C PRO A 260 7.32 -0.58 1.83
N ARG A 261 6.75 -1.69 1.32
CA ARG A 261 6.47 -2.90 2.12
C ARG A 261 7.78 -3.58 2.54
N ALA A 262 8.76 -3.66 1.64
CA ALA A 262 10.08 -4.22 1.93
C ALA A 262 10.84 -3.35 2.95
N ILE A 263 10.80 -2.02 2.79
CA ILE A 263 11.43 -1.07 3.74
C ILE A 263 10.82 -1.21 5.13
N LYS A 264 9.48 -1.21 5.24
CA LYS A 264 8.80 -1.40 6.53
C LYS A 264 9.13 -2.74 7.17
N ARG A 265 9.17 -3.81 6.36
CA ARG A 265 9.54 -5.14 6.84
C ARG A 265 10.98 -5.17 7.33
N PHE A 266 11.92 -4.60 6.59
CA PHE A 266 13.33 -4.50 7.01
C PHE A 266 13.47 -3.86 8.39
N VAL A 267 12.86 -2.69 8.60
CA VAL A 267 12.93 -1.98 9.89
C VAL A 267 12.25 -2.75 11.03
N ASN A 268 11.07 -3.32 10.76
CA ASN A 268 10.32 -4.05 11.78
C ASN A 268 10.98 -5.38 12.14
N THR A 269 11.51 -6.11 11.16
CA THR A 269 12.22 -7.35 11.39
C THR A 269 13.49 -7.10 12.19
N PHE A 270 14.26 -6.06 11.88
CA PHE A 270 15.43 -5.70 12.69
C PHE A 270 15.04 -5.36 14.13
N ARG A 271 13.97 -4.57 14.34
CA ARG A 271 13.44 -4.27 15.69
C ARG A 271 13.09 -5.52 16.49
N ILE A 272 12.37 -6.46 15.87
CA ILE A 272 11.97 -7.71 16.53
C ILE A 272 13.20 -8.58 16.80
N ALA A 273 14.12 -8.67 15.84
CA ALA A 273 15.37 -9.40 15.98
C ALA A 273 16.19 -8.85 17.16
N LYS A 274 16.39 -7.53 17.22
CA LYS A 274 17.12 -6.85 18.31
C LYS A 274 16.48 -7.08 19.68
N ALA A 275 15.15 -7.11 19.77
CA ALA A 275 14.43 -7.38 21.01
C ALA A 275 14.52 -8.85 21.46
N HIS A 276 14.95 -9.76 20.58
CA HIS A 276 15.26 -11.12 20.96
C HIS A 276 16.64 -11.17 21.62
N GLY A 277 16.71 -11.71 22.84
CA GLY A 277 17.93 -11.71 23.68
C GLY A 277 19.20 -12.28 23.04
N GLU A 278 19.09 -13.07 21.97
CA GLU A 278 20.25 -13.55 21.18
C GLU A 278 21.04 -12.41 20.52
N LEU A 279 20.39 -11.27 20.25
CA LEU A 279 21.02 -10.05 19.74
C LEU A 279 21.17 -8.99 20.84
N SER A 280 20.37 -9.05 21.91
CA SER A 280 20.43 -8.09 23.03
C SER A 280 21.55 -8.38 24.03
N ASN A 281 22.03 -9.63 24.14
CA ASN A 281 23.01 -10.04 25.15
C ASN A 281 24.48 -9.75 24.77
N ASP A 282 24.79 -9.40 23.51
CA ASP A 282 26.13 -8.96 23.11
C ASP A 282 26.23 -7.44 23.33
N VAL A 283 26.80 -7.04 24.47
CA VAL A 283 26.92 -5.65 24.96
C VAL A 283 27.73 -4.71 24.04
N ALA A 284 28.32 -5.22 22.97
CA ALA A 284 28.72 -4.43 21.82
C ALA A 284 28.83 -5.38 20.62
N PHE A 285 27.95 -5.26 19.63
CA PHE A 285 28.27 -5.83 18.33
C PHE A 285 29.64 -5.31 17.91
N SER A 286 30.52 -6.21 17.47
CA SER A 286 31.73 -5.75 16.78
C SER A 286 31.34 -4.84 15.62
N ASP A 287 32.22 -3.91 15.21
CA ASP A 287 31.99 -2.96 14.10
C ASP A 287 31.52 -3.63 12.79
N ARG A 288 31.66 -4.96 12.68
CA ARG A 288 31.31 -5.77 11.51
C ARG A 288 30.07 -6.65 11.70
N GLU A 289 29.66 -6.97 12.93
CA GLU A 289 28.52 -7.86 13.19
C GLU A 289 27.19 -7.20 12.84
N LEU A 290 26.95 -5.98 13.32
CA LEU A 290 25.70 -5.27 13.06
C LEU A 290 25.50 -5.01 11.55
N PRO A 291 26.50 -4.51 10.78
CA PRO A 291 26.39 -4.42 9.33
C PRO A 291 26.13 -5.77 8.64
N ALA A 292 26.72 -6.86 9.14
CA ALA A 292 26.49 -8.21 8.61
C ALA A 292 25.04 -8.69 8.84
N ILE A 293 24.51 -8.49 10.04
CA ILE A 293 23.11 -8.80 10.39
C ILE A 293 22.14 -8.00 9.50
N LEU A 294 22.39 -6.70 9.34
CA LEU A 294 21.59 -5.85 8.47
C LEU A 294 21.66 -6.29 7.00
N LEU A 295 22.82 -6.72 6.51
CA LEU A 295 22.93 -7.30 5.17
C LEU A 295 22.11 -8.60 5.04
N LEU A 296 22.21 -9.51 6.02
CA LEU A 296 21.41 -10.76 6.03
C LEU A 296 19.91 -10.49 6.01
N LEU A 297 19.46 -9.41 6.66
CA LEU A 297 18.06 -8.97 6.63
C LEU A 297 17.66 -8.30 5.32
N ALA A 298 18.57 -7.52 4.71
CA ALA A 298 18.29 -6.77 3.49
C ALA A 298 18.29 -7.65 2.23
N LEU A 299 19.19 -8.64 2.14
CA LEU A 299 19.32 -9.56 1.01
C LEU A 299 17.99 -10.24 0.58
N PRO A 300 17.22 -10.88 1.48
CA PRO A 300 15.97 -11.57 1.11
C PRO A 300 14.82 -10.62 0.73
N LEU A 301 14.90 -9.33 1.10
CA LEU A 301 13.82 -8.36 0.91
C LEU A 301 13.97 -7.53 -0.36
N GLY A 302 15.21 -7.37 -0.83
CA GLY A 302 15.54 -6.41 -1.88
C GLY A 302 15.88 -7.03 -3.23
N LYS A 303 16.57 -6.22 -4.04
CA LYS A 303 16.92 -6.55 -5.44
C LYS A 303 17.87 -7.74 -5.59
N TYR A 304 18.54 -8.13 -4.51
CA TYR A 304 19.53 -9.21 -4.48
C TYR A 304 18.98 -10.52 -3.93
N ARG A 305 17.65 -10.66 -3.74
CA ARG A 305 17.01 -11.87 -3.20
C ARG A 305 17.47 -13.16 -3.89
N ALA A 306 17.65 -13.14 -5.21
CA ALA A 306 18.08 -14.31 -5.98
C ALA A 306 19.49 -14.82 -5.61
N LEU A 307 20.32 -14.00 -4.96
CA LEU A 307 21.65 -14.40 -4.49
C LEU A 307 21.60 -15.23 -3.21
N LEU A 308 20.47 -15.24 -2.49
CA LEU A 308 20.38 -15.85 -1.16
C LEU A 308 20.76 -17.35 -1.15
N PRO A 309 20.23 -18.22 -2.03
CA PRO A 309 20.58 -19.64 -2.00
C PRO A 309 22.07 -19.89 -2.28
N SER A 310 22.66 -19.15 -3.21
CA SER A 310 24.09 -19.28 -3.54
C SER A 310 25.00 -18.68 -2.46
N PHE A 311 24.52 -17.65 -1.76
CA PHE A 311 25.23 -17.02 -0.64
C PHE A 311 25.27 -17.96 0.56
N GLU A 312 24.15 -18.57 0.90
CA GLU A 312 24.04 -19.58 1.98
C GLU A 312 24.99 -20.75 1.74
N MET A 313 24.91 -21.35 0.55
CA MET A 313 25.80 -22.43 0.17
C MET A 313 27.29 -22.03 0.22
N TYR A 314 27.61 -20.75 0.03
CA TYR A 314 28.99 -20.27 0.11
C TYR A 314 29.47 -20.17 1.57
N ILE A 315 28.66 -19.59 2.47
CA ILE A 315 29.06 -19.38 3.87
C ILE A 315 29.03 -20.68 4.70
N GLU A 316 28.19 -21.65 4.32
CA GLU A 316 28.11 -22.96 4.98
C GLU A 316 29.29 -23.89 4.62
N LYS A 317 30.00 -23.60 3.52
CA LYS A 317 31.22 -24.32 3.16
C LYS A 317 32.35 -23.93 4.12
N GLY A 318 32.79 -24.90 4.92
CA GLY A 318 33.84 -24.71 5.93
C GLY A 318 35.15 -24.09 5.39
N GLU A 319 35.48 -24.33 4.13
CA GLU A 319 36.65 -23.76 3.45
C GLU A 319 36.58 -22.23 3.30
N ASN A 320 35.37 -21.64 3.32
CA ASN A 320 35.15 -20.21 3.12
C ASN A 320 35.04 -19.40 4.40
N ILE A 321 35.06 -20.03 5.57
CA ILE A 321 34.81 -19.38 6.88
C ILE A 321 35.66 -18.12 7.08
N ASN A 322 36.93 -18.16 6.70
CA ASN A 322 37.88 -17.06 6.87
C ASN A 322 37.93 -16.10 5.66
N ASN A 323 37.24 -16.44 4.56
CA ASN A 323 37.23 -15.61 3.36
C ASN A 323 36.31 -14.41 3.57
N PRO A 324 36.71 -13.21 3.11
CA PRO A 324 35.85 -12.04 3.12
C PRO A 324 34.68 -12.24 2.15
N ILE A 325 33.57 -11.54 2.38
CA ILE A 325 32.39 -11.70 1.53
C ILE A 325 32.62 -11.22 0.09
N THR A 326 33.58 -10.33 -0.14
CA THR A 326 34.02 -9.92 -1.49
C THR A 326 34.49 -11.10 -2.34
N SER A 327 35.04 -12.16 -1.73
CA SER A 327 35.42 -13.39 -2.43
C SER A 327 34.22 -14.12 -3.05
N TYR A 328 33.05 -14.12 -2.40
CA TYR A 328 31.82 -14.68 -2.96
C TYR A 328 31.31 -13.88 -4.17
N LEU A 329 31.54 -12.58 -4.14
CA LEU A 329 31.03 -11.62 -5.13
C LEU A 329 31.94 -11.50 -6.37
N GLN A 330 33.09 -12.18 -6.38
CA GLN A 330 33.92 -12.25 -7.58
C GLN A 330 33.20 -13.08 -8.67
N PRO A 331 33.16 -12.58 -9.92
CA PRO A 331 32.45 -13.25 -11.00
C PRO A 331 33.17 -14.56 -11.41
N ILE A 332 32.42 -15.65 -11.50
CA ILE A 332 32.96 -16.95 -11.93
C ILE A 332 32.78 -17.08 -13.45
N HIS A 333 33.40 -16.20 -14.25
CA HIS A 333 33.63 -16.33 -15.71
C HIS A 333 32.48 -16.89 -16.60
N LYS A 334 31.24 -16.91 -16.12
CA LYS A 334 30.04 -17.38 -16.80
C LYS A 334 29.07 -16.21 -16.85
N ILE A 335 28.51 -15.95 -18.02
CA ILE A 335 27.59 -14.84 -18.24
C ILE A 335 26.21 -15.33 -17.76
N GLY A 336 25.87 -15.07 -16.50
CA GLY A 336 24.59 -15.44 -15.90
C GLY A 336 23.99 -14.31 -15.06
N LEU A 337 22.66 -14.35 -14.86
CA LEU A 337 21.91 -13.36 -14.07
C LEU A 337 22.47 -13.21 -12.65
N LEU A 338 22.96 -14.29 -12.04
CA LEU A 338 23.57 -14.27 -10.72
C LEU A 338 24.91 -13.53 -10.70
N ASP A 339 25.74 -13.66 -11.73
CA ASP A 339 27.03 -12.95 -11.81
C ASP A 339 26.83 -11.44 -11.99
N GLU A 340 25.79 -11.03 -12.73
CA GLU A 340 25.40 -9.62 -12.82
C GLU A 340 24.97 -9.05 -11.46
N LEU A 341 24.14 -9.80 -10.72
CA LEU A 341 23.71 -9.41 -9.38
C LEU A 341 24.88 -9.37 -8.39
N LYS A 342 25.79 -10.34 -8.44
CA LYS A 342 27.01 -10.36 -7.63
C LYS A 342 27.90 -9.15 -7.94
N HIS A 343 28.10 -8.83 -9.21
CA HIS A 343 28.88 -7.67 -9.63
C HIS A 343 28.25 -6.37 -9.12
N LYS A 344 26.95 -6.18 -9.32
CA LYS A 344 26.21 -5.01 -8.80
C LYS A 344 26.31 -4.88 -7.28
N LEU A 345 26.15 -5.99 -6.55
CA LEU A 345 26.31 -5.99 -5.10
C LEU A 345 27.75 -5.67 -4.70
N ASN A 346 28.75 -6.21 -5.40
CA ASN A 346 30.16 -5.91 -5.14
C ASN A 346 30.48 -4.42 -5.33
N VAL A 347 29.92 -3.80 -6.36
CA VAL A 347 30.08 -2.35 -6.61
C VAL A 347 29.45 -1.55 -5.47
N THR A 348 28.23 -1.88 -5.04
CA THR A 348 27.58 -1.25 -3.87
C THR A 348 28.43 -1.43 -2.60
N LEU A 349 28.94 -2.63 -2.34
CA LEU A 349 29.75 -2.91 -1.15
C LEU A 349 31.17 -2.32 -1.21
N SER A 350 31.64 -1.91 -2.39
CA SER A 350 32.95 -1.25 -2.57
C SER A 350 32.91 0.25 -2.23
N VAL A 351 31.73 0.83 -2.02
CA VAL A 351 31.58 2.22 -1.59
C VAL A 351 32.10 2.39 -0.15
N LYS A 352 32.85 3.48 0.11
CA LYS A 352 33.44 3.77 1.43
C LYS A 352 32.36 3.92 2.51
N GLY A 353 32.71 3.58 3.76
CA GLY A 353 31.82 3.67 4.94
C GLY A 353 31.38 2.28 5.41
N SER A 354 30.12 2.17 5.85
CA SER A 354 29.47 0.95 6.35
C SER A 354 29.57 -0.23 5.39
N PHE A 355 29.53 0.05 4.09
CA PHE A 355 29.64 -0.94 3.02
C PHE A 355 31.04 -1.56 2.88
N GLY A 356 32.09 -0.77 3.05
CA GLY A 356 33.46 -1.28 3.07
C GLY A 356 33.73 -2.24 4.23
N LEU A 357 33.10 -1.98 5.39
CA LEU A 357 33.16 -2.90 6.54
C LEU A 357 32.50 -4.23 6.22
N ILE A 358 31.32 -4.20 5.59
CA ILE A 358 30.60 -5.40 5.15
C ILE A 358 31.41 -6.20 4.14
N GLY A 359 31.97 -5.55 3.12
CA GLY A 359 32.79 -6.21 2.10
C GLY A 359 34.01 -6.96 2.67
N GLY A 360 34.62 -6.41 3.71
CA GLY A 360 35.75 -7.04 4.42
C GLY A 360 35.35 -8.02 5.53
N THR A 361 34.05 -8.23 5.78
CA THR A 361 33.56 -9.11 6.85
C THR A 361 33.77 -10.57 6.47
N GLN A 362 34.26 -11.37 7.41
CA GLN A 362 34.50 -12.80 7.23
C GLN A 362 33.18 -13.58 7.18
N SER A 363 33.16 -14.66 6.40
CA SER A 363 32.00 -15.54 6.28
C SER A 363 31.56 -16.17 7.60
N SER A 364 32.49 -16.34 8.55
CA SER A 364 32.24 -16.79 9.93
C SER A 364 31.16 -15.96 10.66
N ILE A 365 31.18 -14.64 10.50
CA ILE A 365 30.23 -13.72 11.15
C ILE A 365 28.83 -13.91 10.56
N PHE A 366 28.73 -14.04 9.24
CA PHE A 366 27.45 -14.33 8.58
C PHE A 366 26.90 -15.70 9.00
N LEU A 367 27.77 -16.71 9.09
CA LEU A 367 27.41 -18.05 9.53
C LEU A 367 26.90 -18.08 10.99
N LYS A 368 27.49 -17.26 11.88
CA LYS A 368 27.03 -17.10 13.28
C LYS A 368 25.56 -16.69 13.36
N HIS A 369 25.13 -15.76 12.52
CA HIS A 369 23.80 -15.13 12.64
C HIS A 369 22.73 -15.65 11.68
N ILE A 370 23.11 -16.33 10.59
CA ILE A 370 22.15 -16.68 9.53
C ILE A 370 21.01 -17.58 10.00
N SER A 371 21.29 -18.56 10.88
CA SER A 371 20.28 -19.48 11.42
C SER A 371 19.19 -18.73 12.18
N PHE A 372 19.58 -17.75 13.01
CA PHE A 372 18.65 -16.91 13.75
C PHE A 372 17.85 -15.99 12.81
N ILE A 373 18.52 -15.32 11.88
CA ILE A 373 17.86 -14.38 10.96
C ILE A 373 16.86 -15.07 10.04
N LYS A 374 17.14 -16.31 9.61
CA LYS A 374 16.23 -17.12 8.80
C LYS A 374 14.85 -17.27 9.41
N ARG A 375 14.74 -17.29 10.74
CA ARG A 375 13.45 -17.37 11.46
C ARG A 375 12.50 -16.21 11.14
N PHE A 376 13.00 -15.09 10.62
CA PHE A 376 12.22 -13.90 10.29
C PHE A 376 12.08 -13.64 8.78
N THR A 377 12.72 -14.45 7.96
CA THR A 377 12.70 -14.34 6.50
C THR A 377 11.80 -15.43 5.92
N PHE A 378 11.12 -15.16 4.80
CA PHE A 378 10.39 -16.24 4.12
C PHE A 378 11.39 -17.08 3.35
N ASP A 379 11.45 -18.37 3.66
CA ASP A 379 12.13 -19.35 2.83
C ASP A 379 11.35 -19.47 1.51
N ASN A 380 11.89 -18.89 0.43
CA ASN A 380 11.45 -19.08 -0.95
C ASN A 380 9.91 -19.09 -1.20
N ILE A 381 9.29 -17.91 -1.25
CA ILE A 381 8.06 -17.69 -2.05
C ILE A 381 8.40 -17.07 -3.40
#